data_AF-A0A125SUJ9-F1
#
_entry.id   AF-A0A125SUJ9-F1
#
_cell.length_a   1.000
_cell.length_b   1.000
_cell.length_c   1.000
_cell.angle_alpha   90.00
_cell.angle_beta   90.00
_cell.angle_gamma   90.00
#
_symmetry.space_group_name_H-M   'P 1'
#
loop_
_entity.id
_entity.type
_entity.pdbx_description
1 polymer ?
#
loop_
_entity_poly.entity_id
_entity_poly.type
_entity_poly.pdbx_seq_one_letter_code
_entity_poly.pdbx_strand_id
1 'polypeptide(L)'
;PFDPARLNRRFRIVLSDFVTVVLFRNVVARVTREAPAVSFELAAPTDEHELLLRRGEVDFVIRPDFFMSSTHPRAALFEERLVCVGCCTNRELQPRLTFDRYMSMGHVAVKHGGAPRTPVEHSFLTDLGPTRRIDILVQSFSMIPPLHSW
;
A
#
# COMPACT_ATOMS: atom_id res chain seq x y z
N PRO A 1 16.52 29.34 -13.88
CA PRO A 1 15.93 28.98 -12.56
C PRO A 1 14.58 28.27 -12.77
N PHE A 2 14.26 27.29 -11.94
CA PHE A 2 12.96 26.61 -11.97
C PHE A 2 11.94 27.43 -11.15
N ASP A 3 10.73 27.62 -11.71
CA ASP A 3 9.60 28.30 -11.04
C ASP A 3 8.41 27.32 -10.98
N PRO A 4 8.11 26.73 -9.80
CA PRO A 4 7.03 25.76 -9.65
C PRO A 4 5.64 26.36 -9.93
N ALA A 5 5.45 27.67 -9.71
CA ALA A 5 4.15 28.32 -9.92
C ALA A 5 3.74 28.38 -11.41
N ARG A 6 4.72 28.28 -12.31
CA ARG A 6 4.51 28.26 -13.77
C ARG A 6 4.44 26.85 -14.36
N LEU A 7 4.68 25.81 -13.56
CA LEU A 7 4.65 24.43 -14.04
C LEU A 7 3.20 23.99 -14.29
N ASN A 8 2.89 23.67 -15.54
CA ASN A 8 1.63 23.04 -15.94
C ASN A 8 1.94 21.63 -16.47
N ARG A 9 1.76 20.63 -15.61
CA ARG A 9 2.04 19.22 -15.92
C ARG A 9 1.12 18.32 -15.11
N ARG A 10 0.71 17.21 -15.72
CA ARG A 10 0.10 16.09 -15.00
C ARG A 10 1.16 15.06 -14.67
N PHE A 11 1.34 14.75 -13.39
CA PHE A 11 2.21 13.66 -12.95
C PHE A 11 1.40 12.40 -12.71
N ARG A 12 1.83 11.26 -13.27
CA ARG A 12 1.21 9.96 -13.06
C ARG A 12 2.01 9.16 -12.06
N ILE A 13 1.36 8.79 -10.96
CA ILE A 13 1.99 8.15 -9.80
C ILE A 13 1.34 6.80 -9.56
N VAL A 14 2.15 5.76 -9.42
CA VAL A 14 1.69 4.42 -9.03
C VAL A 14 1.88 4.24 -7.52
N LEU A 15 0.80 4.01 -6.79
CA LEU A 15 0.79 3.86 -5.34
C LEU A 15 -0.48 3.16 -4.86
N SER A 16 -0.44 2.51 -3.69
CA SER A 16 -1.65 1.95 -3.10
C SER A 16 -2.57 3.03 -2.51
N ASP A 17 -3.83 2.67 -2.28
CA ASP A 17 -4.80 3.52 -1.58
C ASP A 17 -4.35 3.84 -0.14
N PHE A 18 -3.72 2.86 0.52
CA PHE A 18 -3.07 3.09 1.81
C PHE A 18 -2.05 4.23 1.74
N VAL A 19 -1.06 4.14 0.82
CA VAL A 19 -0.03 5.18 0.63
C VAL A 19 -0.67 6.52 0.25
N THR A 20 -1.75 6.49 -0.53
CA THR A 20 -2.52 7.69 -0.89
C THR A 20 -3.02 8.42 0.36
N VAL A 21 -3.63 7.68 1.29
CA VAL A 21 -4.22 8.23 2.51
C VAL A 21 -3.16 8.65 3.53
N VAL A 22 -2.07 7.89 3.70
CA VAL A 22 -1.08 8.18 4.75
C VAL A 22 -0.03 9.22 4.34
N LEU A 23 0.36 9.24 3.05
CA LEU A 23 1.43 10.09 2.55
C LEU A 23 0.94 11.08 1.49
N PHE A 24 0.35 10.57 0.41
CA PHE A 24 0.19 11.35 -0.82
C PHE A 24 -0.78 12.53 -0.66
N ARG A 25 -1.77 12.43 0.23
CA ARG A 25 -2.65 13.56 0.57
C ARG A 25 -1.86 14.82 0.98
N ASN A 26 -0.76 14.64 1.70
CA ASN A 26 0.08 15.75 2.18
C ASN A 26 0.92 16.33 1.04
N VAL A 27 1.33 15.48 0.09
CA VAL A 27 2.01 15.90 -1.15
C VAL A 27 1.08 16.76 -1.99
N VAL A 28 -0.16 16.32 -2.23
CA VAL A 28 -1.17 17.10 -2.95
C VAL A 28 -1.40 18.45 -2.27
N ALA A 29 -1.66 18.46 -0.96
CA ALA A 29 -1.90 19.69 -0.22
C ALA A 29 -0.75 20.70 -0.31
N ARG A 30 0.50 20.21 -0.36
CA ARG A 30 1.69 21.06 -0.54
C ARG A 30 1.82 21.56 -1.98
N VAL A 31 1.72 20.67 -2.96
CA VAL A 31 1.88 21.00 -4.38
C VAL A 31 0.79 21.96 -4.86
N THR A 32 -0.45 21.84 -4.39
CA THR A 32 -1.51 22.80 -4.73
C THR A 32 -1.17 24.24 -4.31
N ARG A 33 -0.38 24.44 -3.25
CA ARG A 33 0.08 25.78 -2.83
C ARG A 33 1.28 26.29 -3.65
N GLU A 34 2.21 25.40 -3.98
CA GLU A 34 3.49 25.76 -4.61
C GLU A 34 3.43 25.76 -6.15
N ALA A 35 2.58 24.92 -6.75
CA ALA A 35 2.43 24.71 -8.18
C ALA A 35 0.95 24.41 -8.53
N PRO A 36 0.07 25.43 -8.51
CA PRO A 36 -1.39 25.24 -8.57
C PRO A 36 -1.90 24.67 -9.92
N ALA A 37 -1.10 24.76 -10.99
CA ALA A 37 -1.43 24.18 -12.29
C ALA A 37 -0.96 22.73 -12.45
N VAL A 38 -0.28 22.16 -11.45
CA VAL A 38 0.08 20.75 -11.44
C VAL A 38 -1.14 19.90 -11.08
N SER A 39 -1.32 18.80 -11.81
CA SER A 39 -2.33 17.78 -11.51
C SER A 39 -1.68 16.41 -11.33
N PHE A 40 -2.43 15.48 -10.73
CA PHE A 40 -1.98 14.12 -10.48
C PHE A 40 -2.95 13.11 -11.07
N GLU A 41 -2.42 12.04 -11.65
CA GLU A 41 -3.14 10.81 -11.95
C GLU A 41 -2.59 9.72 -11.04
N LEU A 42 -3.44 9.13 -10.19
CA LEU A 42 -3.05 8.07 -9.26
C LEU A 42 -3.51 6.73 -9.80
N ALA A 43 -2.58 5.80 -9.98
CA ALA A 43 -2.82 4.47 -10.49
C ALA A 43 -2.48 3.41 -9.44
N ALA A 44 -3.28 2.33 -9.39
CA ALA A 44 -2.98 1.20 -8.54
C ALA A 44 -1.73 0.45 -9.04
N PRO A 45 -0.93 -0.17 -8.14
CA PRO A 45 0.19 -1.00 -8.54
C PRO A 45 -0.25 -2.22 -9.37
N THR A 46 0.40 -2.43 -10.51
CA THR A 46 0.27 -3.63 -11.35
C THR A 46 1.62 -4.33 -11.45
N ASP A 47 1.70 -5.49 -12.10
CA ASP A 47 2.98 -6.16 -12.33
C ASP A 47 3.83 -5.47 -13.42
N GLU A 48 3.27 -4.49 -14.14
CA GLU A 48 3.90 -3.82 -15.29
C GLU A 48 4.55 -2.47 -14.95
N HIS A 49 4.48 -2.01 -13.70
CA HIS A 49 4.94 -0.67 -13.30
C HIS A 49 6.41 -0.36 -13.66
N GLU A 50 7.31 -1.36 -13.69
CA GLU A 50 8.69 -1.15 -14.15
C GLU A 50 8.77 -0.80 -15.64
N LEU A 51 7.96 -1.48 -16.46
CA LEU A 51 7.89 -1.19 -17.89
C LEU A 51 7.30 0.20 -18.12
N LEU A 52 6.27 0.56 -17.36
CA LEU A 52 5.66 1.90 -17.42
C LEU A 52 6.67 2.99 -17.03
N LEU A 53 7.49 2.77 -15.99
CA LEU A 53 8.55 3.70 -15.60
C LEU A 53 9.60 3.86 -16.70
N ARG A 54 10.07 2.74 -17.28
CA ARG A 54 11.07 2.76 -18.36
C ARG A 54 10.57 3.46 -19.62
N ARG A 55 9.28 3.35 -19.92
CA ARG A 55 8.64 4.02 -21.07
C ARG A 55 8.29 5.48 -20.81
N GLY A 56 8.45 5.96 -19.57
CA GLY A 56 8.02 7.31 -19.18
C GLY A 56 6.51 7.48 -19.13
N GLU A 57 5.75 6.37 -19.09
CA GLU A 57 4.30 6.38 -18.97
C GLU A 57 3.84 6.67 -17.55
N VAL A 58 4.70 6.47 -16.55
CA VAL A 58 4.50 6.89 -15.15
C VAL A 58 5.75 7.62 -14.67
N ASP A 59 5.56 8.65 -13.83
CA ASP A 59 6.65 9.48 -13.34
C ASP A 59 7.28 8.90 -12.06
N PHE A 60 6.46 8.31 -11.17
CA PHE A 60 6.91 7.74 -9.91
C PHE A 60 6.14 6.47 -9.55
N VAL A 61 6.82 5.57 -8.85
CA VAL A 61 6.23 4.38 -8.21
C VAL A 61 6.59 4.42 -6.72
N ILE A 62 5.58 4.33 -5.85
CA ILE A 62 5.76 4.27 -4.40
C ILE A 62 5.29 2.91 -3.89
N ARG A 63 6.24 2.09 -3.43
CA ARG A 63 5.99 0.75 -2.91
C ARG A 63 7.00 0.39 -1.81
N PRO A 64 6.70 -0.63 -0.98
CA PRO A 64 7.66 -1.18 -0.04
C PRO A 64 8.96 -1.63 -0.72
N ASP A 65 10.08 -1.49 -0.02
CA ASP A 65 11.43 -1.65 -0.59
C ASP A 65 11.69 -3.04 -1.20
N PHE A 66 11.18 -4.09 -0.57
CA PHE A 66 11.35 -5.47 -1.02
C PHE A 66 10.61 -5.81 -2.33
N PHE A 67 9.73 -4.91 -2.81
CA PHE A 67 9.14 -5.03 -4.14
C PHE A 67 9.94 -4.30 -5.23
N MET A 68 10.88 -3.42 -4.86
CA MET A 68 11.52 -2.50 -5.79
C MET A 68 12.71 -3.14 -6.51
N SER A 69 12.77 -2.96 -7.82
CA SER A 69 13.95 -3.30 -8.63
C SER A 69 15.11 -2.36 -8.36
N SER A 70 16.33 -2.89 -8.46
CA SER A 70 17.57 -2.12 -8.34
C SER A 70 17.87 -1.25 -9.58
N THR A 71 17.05 -1.33 -10.64
CA THR A 71 17.36 -0.69 -11.93
C THR A 71 17.03 0.80 -11.99
N HIS A 72 16.21 1.30 -11.06
CA HIS A 72 15.81 2.71 -11.02
C HIS A 72 16.33 3.38 -9.75
N PRO A 73 16.67 4.69 -9.80
CA PRO A 73 16.94 5.46 -8.60
C PRO A 73 15.75 5.38 -7.63
N ARG A 74 16.06 5.21 -6.34
CA ARG A 74 15.06 5.10 -5.27
C ARG A 74 15.47 5.94 -4.06
N ALA A 75 14.48 6.35 -3.29
CA ALA A 75 14.67 7.06 -2.04
C ALA A 75 13.69 6.52 -0.99
N ALA A 76 14.16 6.38 0.25
CA ALA A 76 13.29 6.05 1.38
C ALA A 76 12.36 7.23 1.66
N LEU A 77 11.07 6.96 1.83
CA LEU A 77 10.06 8.00 2.12
C LEU A 77 9.66 8.02 3.58
N PHE A 78 9.38 6.84 4.15
CA PHE A 78 9.04 6.65 5.56
C PHE A 78 9.18 5.16 5.91
N GLU A 79 9.21 4.87 7.20
CA GLU A 79 9.12 3.52 7.74
C GLU A 79 7.73 3.31 8.36
N GLU A 80 7.26 2.07 8.30
CA GLU A 80 5.99 1.69 8.92
C GLU A 80 6.13 0.38 9.71
N ARG A 81 5.17 0.15 10.60
CA ARG A 81 5.09 -1.06 11.41
C ARG A 81 3.79 -1.79 11.07
N LEU A 82 3.91 -3.04 10.65
CA LEU A 82 2.77 -3.93 10.51
C LEU A 82 2.21 -4.25 11.90
N VAL A 83 0.90 -4.09 12.06
CA VAL A 83 0.17 -4.36 13.29
C VAL A 83 -1.07 -5.20 12.99
N CYS A 84 -1.52 -5.98 13.96
CA CYS A 84 -2.82 -6.63 13.88
C CYS A 84 -3.91 -5.63 14.25
N VAL A 85 -4.95 -5.55 13.44
CA VAL A 85 -6.15 -4.76 13.70
C VAL A 85 -7.33 -5.72 13.73
N GLY A 86 -8.24 -5.53 14.68
CA GLY A 86 -9.47 -6.30 14.75
C GLY A 86 -10.59 -5.53 15.44
N CYS A 87 -11.77 -6.13 15.46
CA CYS A 87 -12.96 -5.51 16.02
C CYS A 87 -12.84 -5.28 17.52
N CYS A 88 -13.21 -4.08 17.99
CA CYS A 88 -13.23 -3.77 19.42
C CYS A 88 -14.21 -4.63 20.24
N THR A 89 -15.21 -5.25 19.60
CA THR A 89 -16.16 -6.16 20.26
C THR A 89 -15.74 -7.62 20.19
N ASN A 90 -14.64 -7.96 19.51
CA ASN A 90 -14.15 -9.34 19.43
C ASN A 90 -13.49 -9.74 20.75
N ARG A 91 -14.15 -10.62 21.51
CA ARG A 91 -13.66 -11.10 22.82
C ARG A 91 -12.43 -12.02 22.71
N GLU A 92 -12.20 -12.63 21.55
CA GLU A 92 -11.01 -13.45 21.29
C GLU A 92 -9.76 -12.57 21.06
N LEU A 93 -9.94 -11.30 20.70
CA LEU A 93 -8.87 -10.35 20.45
C LEU A 93 -8.40 -9.71 21.77
N GLN A 94 -7.45 -10.38 22.43
CA GLN A 94 -6.82 -9.87 23.65
C GLN A 94 -5.70 -8.86 23.35
N PRO A 95 -5.34 -7.97 24.29
CA PRO A 95 -4.27 -6.98 24.08
C PRO A 95 -2.89 -7.56 23.72
N ARG A 96 -2.62 -8.81 24.11
CA ARG A 96 -1.42 -9.56 23.72
C ARG A 96 -1.83 -10.73 22.85
N LEU A 97 -1.77 -10.53 21.54
CA LEU A 97 -2.13 -11.56 20.57
C LEU A 97 -0.94 -12.52 20.37
N THR A 98 -1.14 -13.80 20.70
CA THR A 98 -0.15 -14.85 20.38
C THR A 98 -0.27 -15.25 18.91
N PHE A 99 0.80 -15.83 18.36
CA PHE A 99 0.81 -16.32 16.98
C PHE A 99 -0.28 -17.38 16.74
N ASP A 100 -0.41 -18.38 17.63
CA ASP A 100 -1.43 -19.42 17.49
C ASP A 100 -2.85 -18.86 17.52
N ARG A 101 -3.11 -17.86 18.39
CA ARG A 101 -4.41 -17.19 18.45
C ARG A 101 -4.68 -16.43 17.16
N TYR A 102 -3.69 -15.67 16.67
CA TYR A 102 -3.75 -15.00 15.37
C TYR A 102 -4.10 -16.00 14.26
N MET A 103 -3.40 -17.13 14.20
CA MET A 103 -3.62 -18.16 13.17
C MET A 103 -4.96 -18.89 13.28
N SER A 104 -5.53 -18.99 14.48
CA SER A 104 -6.84 -19.61 14.72
C SER A 104 -8.04 -18.77 14.25
N MET A 105 -7.85 -17.46 14.07
CA MET A 105 -8.92 -16.53 13.68
C MET A 105 -9.08 -16.46 12.15
N GLY A 106 -10.24 -15.98 11.71
CA GLY A 106 -10.48 -15.58 10.32
C GLY A 106 -9.87 -14.22 10.01
N HIS A 107 -9.35 -14.06 8.79
CA HIS A 107 -8.65 -12.84 8.38
C HIS A 107 -9.29 -12.18 7.16
N VAL A 108 -9.23 -10.85 7.15
CA VAL A 108 -9.48 -10.03 5.96
C VAL A 108 -8.12 -9.67 5.35
N ALA A 109 -7.91 -9.96 4.07
CA ALA A 109 -6.65 -9.70 3.37
C ALA A 109 -6.88 -8.88 2.08
N VAL A 110 -5.86 -8.14 1.64
CA VAL A 110 -5.92 -7.36 0.38
C VAL A 110 -5.28 -8.16 -0.74
N LYS A 111 -5.99 -8.35 -1.85
CA LYS A 111 -5.44 -8.93 -3.07
C LYS A 111 -4.41 -7.98 -3.69
N HIS A 112 -3.19 -8.47 -3.93
CA HIS A 112 -2.14 -7.74 -4.63
C HIS A 112 -1.86 -8.42 -5.97
N GLY A 113 -2.15 -7.72 -7.08
CA GLY A 113 -1.93 -8.25 -8.44
C GLY A 113 -2.78 -9.48 -8.79
N GLY A 114 -2.28 -10.29 -9.73
CA GLY A 114 -2.93 -11.55 -10.12
C GLY A 114 -2.77 -12.69 -9.09
N ALA A 115 -1.88 -12.52 -8.11
CA ALA A 115 -1.60 -13.53 -7.12
C ALA A 115 -2.65 -13.53 -5.99
N PRO A 116 -3.10 -14.70 -5.51
CA PRO A 116 -3.99 -14.81 -4.35
C PRO A 116 -3.37 -14.33 -3.03
N ARG A 117 -2.05 -14.09 -3.00
CA ARG A 117 -1.27 -13.88 -1.77
C ARG A 117 -0.42 -12.61 -1.89
N THR A 118 -0.39 -11.83 -0.81
CA THR A 118 0.49 -10.66 -0.71
C THR A 118 1.90 -11.14 -0.36
N PRO A 119 2.95 -10.71 -1.09
CA PRO A 119 4.32 -11.14 -0.77
C PRO A 119 4.82 -10.66 0.59
N VAL A 120 4.24 -9.58 1.13
CA VAL A 120 4.54 -9.08 2.48
C VAL A 120 4.15 -10.13 3.51
N GLU A 121 2.87 -10.52 3.56
CA GLU A 121 2.38 -11.47 4.57
C GLU A 121 2.91 -12.88 4.31
N HIS A 122 3.12 -13.25 3.04
CA HIS A 122 3.67 -14.54 2.69
C HIS A 122 5.10 -14.69 3.20
N SER A 123 6.01 -13.74 2.95
CA SER A 123 7.39 -13.85 3.45
C SER A 123 7.46 -13.91 4.99
N PHE A 124 6.64 -13.16 5.71
CA PHE A 124 6.59 -13.21 7.17
C PHE A 124 5.96 -14.49 7.74
N LEU A 125 4.96 -15.09 7.06
CA LEU A 125 4.19 -16.23 7.59
C LEU A 125 4.64 -17.59 7.05
N THR A 126 5.31 -17.65 5.90
CA THR A 126 5.76 -18.92 5.30
C THR A 126 6.87 -19.55 6.15
N ASP A 127 7.72 -18.73 6.77
CA ASP A 127 8.76 -19.19 7.68
C ASP A 127 8.20 -19.69 9.03
N LEU A 128 6.91 -19.44 9.32
CA LEU A 128 6.27 -19.69 10.62
C LEU A 128 5.19 -20.79 10.61
N GLY A 129 4.96 -21.47 9.47
CA GLY A 129 4.09 -22.66 9.41
C GLY A 129 2.76 -22.50 8.65
N PRO A 130 1.61 -22.93 9.21
CA PRO A 130 0.39 -23.24 8.45
C PRO A 130 -0.21 -22.06 7.66
N THR A 131 -1.01 -22.35 6.63
CA THR A 131 -1.71 -21.33 5.84
C THR A 131 -2.80 -20.64 6.67
N ARG A 132 -2.65 -19.34 6.90
CA ARG A 132 -3.64 -18.46 7.54
C ARG A 132 -5.01 -18.56 6.84
N ARG A 133 -6.09 -18.68 7.61
CA ARG A 133 -7.47 -18.71 7.07
C ARG A 133 -7.90 -17.30 6.65
N ILE A 134 -8.08 -17.07 5.35
CA ILE A 134 -8.59 -15.80 4.82
C ILE A 134 -10.08 -15.97 4.57
N ASP A 135 -10.91 -15.32 5.39
CA ASP A 135 -12.37 -15.39 5.29
C ASP A 135 -12.89 -14.40 4.24
N ILE A 136 -12.18 -13.26 4.06
CA ILE A 136 -12.53 -12.23 3.08
C ILE A 136 -11.27 -11.72 2.38
N LEU A 137 -11.32 -11.68 1.05
CA LEU A 137 -10.29 -11.06 0.21
C LEU A 137 -10.84 -9.77 -0.41
N VAL A 138 -10.22 -8.63 -0.13
CA VAL A 138 -10.61 -7.31 -0.63
C VAL A 138 -9.65 -6.79 -1.69
N GLN A 139 -10.05 -5.75 -2.41
CA GLN A 139 -9.30 -5.14 -3.50
C GLN A 139 -8.48 -3.91 -3.09
N SER A 140 -8.67 -3.39 -1.86
CA SER A 140 -7.92 -2.23 -1.35
C SER A 140 -7.88 -2.23 0.18
N PHE A 141 -6.86 -1.58 0.77
CA PHE A 141 -6.71 -1.51 2.23
C PHE A 141 -7.85 -0.74 2.91
N SER A 142 -8.39 0.28 2.26
CA SER A 142 -9.52 1.09 2.75
C SER A 142 -10.80 0.29 2.95
N MET A 143 -10.91 -0.90 2.34
CA MET A 143 -12.05 -1.80 2.52
C MET A 143 -11.94 -2.67 3.77
N ILE A 144 -10.76 -2.80 4.40
CA ILE A 144 -10.59 -3.63 5.61
C ILE A 144 -11.41 -3.08 6.79
N PRO A 145 -11.32 -1.78 7.15
CA PRO A 145 -12.05 -1.26 8.32
C PRO A 145 -13.57 -1.48 8.29
N PRO A 146 -14.34 -1.29 7.22
CA PRO A 146 -15.78 -1.58 7.26
C PRO A 146 -16.12 -3.08 7.37
N LEU A 147 -15.15 -3.99 7.21
CA LEU A 147 -15.36 -5.45 7.17
C LEU A 147 -14.86 -6.18 8.42
N HIS A 148 -14.44 -5.49 9.48
CA HIS A 148 -14.03 -6.18 10.72
C HIS A 148 -15.21 -6.55 11.64
N SER A 149 -16.45 -6.15 11.32
CA SER A 149 -17.64 -6.40 12.17
C SER A 149 -18.32 -7.75 11.92
N TRP A 150 -17.61 -8.72 11.36
CA TRP A 150 -18.07 -10.11 11.17
C TRP A 150 -17.55 -11.01 12.28
#